data_AF-A0A0C1L8J3-F1
#
_entry.id   AF-A0A0C1L8J3-F1
#
_cell.length_a   1.000
_cell.length_b   1.000
_cell.length_c   1.000
_cell.angle_alpha   90.00
_cell.angle_beta   90.00
_cell.angle_gamma   90.00
#
_symmetry.space_group_name_H-M   'P 1'
#
loop_
_entity.id
_entity.type
_entity.pdbx_description
1 polymer ?
#
loop_
_entity_poly.entity_id
_entity_poly.type
_entity_poly.pdbx_seq_one_letter_code
_entity_poly.pdbx_strand_id
1 'polypeptide(L)'
;MSATACGGGGDDDDPQPSEADLAITTTPPINGQQEAPAVGPDFPLSVTVTSTMPPQGVKIEVSARTDVSGSAPFYTEVKNTSTKTTNFTITNTPQGTSCRLTVTVSSVSKPSNTVSGFYLYSRK
;
A
#
# COMPACT_ATOMS: atom_id res chain seq x y z
N MET A 1 44.36 44.47 -7.81
CA MET A 1 43.36 44.27 -6.73
C MET A 1 42.00 44.37 -7.38
N SER A 2 41.43 43.24 -7.81
CA SER A 2 40.19 43.22 -8.58
C SER A 2 39.13 42.40 -7.85
N ALA A 3 38.05 43.10 -7.48
CA ALA A 3 36.65 42.73 -7.29
C ALA A 3 36.26 41.28 -6.89
N THR A 4 35.34 41.14 -5.93
CA THR A 4 33.88 40.95 -6.21
C THR A 4 33.11 40.68 -4.91
N ALA A 5 31.91 41.26 -4.84
CA ALA A 5 30.95 41.20 -3.75
C ALA A 5 29.95 40.03 -3.88
N CYS A 6 29.55 39.43 -2.76
CA CYS A 6 28.17 39.22 -2.26
C CYS A 6 28.31 38.48 -0.91
N GLY A 7 27.61 38.82 0.17
CA GLY A 7 26.18 39.00 0.28
C GLY A 7 25.63 37.72 0.91
N GLY A 8 25.53 37.70 2.23
CA GLY A 8 25.14 36.53 3.02
C GLY A 8 23.75 35.99 2.71
N GLY A 9 23.61 34.69 2.91
CA GLY A 9 22.39 33.91 2.77
C GLY A 9 22.80 32.46 2.98
N GLY A 10 22.97 32.06 4.24
CA GLY A 10 23.08 30.65 4.58
C GLY A 10 21.70 30.06 4.40
N ASP A 11 21.45 29.43 3.26
CA ASP A 11 20.36 28.47 3.13
C ASP A 11 20.71 27.31 4.06
N ASP A 12 20.06 27.29 5.23
CA ASP A 12 19.95 26.13 6.11
C ASP A 12 19.28 24.98 5.32
N ASP A 13 20.05 24.33 4.46
CA ASP A 13 19.77 23.02 3.90
C ASP A 13 19.99 22.01 5.04
N ASP A 14 19.10 22.06 6.04
CA ASP A 14 19.00 21.02 7.06
C ASP A 14 18.61 19.74 6.30
N PRO A 15 19.47 18.71 6.23
CA PRO A 15 19.17 17.52 5.47
C PRO A 15 18.00 16.83 6.17
N GLN A 16 16.78 17.06 5.68
CA GLN A 16 15.60 16.36 6.15
C GLN A 16 15.94 14.87 6.11
N PRO A 17 15.87 14.13 7.23
CA PRO A 17 16.33 12.75 7.28
C PRO A 17 15.63 11.98 6.17
N SER A 18 16.42 11.33 5.31
CA SER A 18 15.88 10.59 4.18
C SER A 18 14.92 9.52 4.70
N GLU A 19 13.69 9.56 4.21
CA GLU A 19 12.68 8.56 4.58
C GLU A 19 13.18 7.15 4.21
N ALA A 20 13.14 6.23 5.18
CA ALA A 20 13.53 4.84 4.99
C ALA A 20 12.62 4.13 3.97
N ASP A 21 13.15 3.13 3.28
CA ASP A 21 12.38 2.34 2.33
C ASP A 21 11.20 1.64 3.01
N LEU A 22 10.04 1.69 2.36
CA LEU A 22 8.80 1.15 2.90
C LEU A 22 8.85 -0.39 2.81
N ALA A 23 8.60 -1.04 3.94
CA ALA A 23 8.46 -2.49 4.01
C ALA A 23 7.11 -2.84 4.63
N ILE A 24 6.40 -3.80 4.02
CA ILE A 24 5.10 -4.26 4.49
C ILE A 24 5.04 -5.79 4.55
N THR A 25 4.15 -6.28 5.39
CA THR A 25 3.67 -7.66 5.38
C THR A 25 2.15 -7.65 5.35
N THR A 26 1.56 -8.70 4.80
CA THR A 26 0.10 -8.84 4.69
C THR A 26 -0.34 -10.21 5.16
N THR A 27 -1.58 -10.29 5.61
CA THR A 27 -2.25 -11.56 5.91
C THR A 27 -3.64 -11.50 5.29
N PRO A 28 -3.93 -12.31 4.24
CA PRO A 28 -3.02 -13.22 3.53
C PRO A 28 -1.78 -12.57 2.92
N PRO A 29 -0.67 -13.31 2.73
CA PRO A 29 0.54 -12.76 2.13
C PRO A 29 0.34 -12.42 0.65
N ILE A 30 0.70 -11.19 0.28
CA ILE A 30 0.85 -10.76 -1.11
C ILE A 30 2.07 -11.44 -1.78
N ASN A 31 2.28 -11.15 -3.08
CA ASN A 31 3.33 -11.68 -3.97
C ASN A 31 2.90 -12.92 -4.78
N GLY A 32 1.66 -12.89 -5.28
CA GLY A 32 1.14 -13.90 -6.19
C GLY A 32 0.75 -15.21 -5.52
N GLN A 33 0.59 -15.21 -4.20
CA GLN A 33 0.10 -16.37 -3.46
C GLN A 33 -1.34 -16.68 -3.84
N GLN A 34 -1.73 -17.94 -3.69
CA GLN A 34 -3.09 -18.42 -3.91
C GLN A 34 -3.63 -19.05 -2.63
N GLU A 35 -4.65 -18.42 -2.07
CA GLU A 35 -5.35 -18.90 -0.89
C GLU A 35 -6.29 -20.05 -1.25
N ALA A 36 -6.50 -20.96 -0.29
CA ALA A 36 -7.52 -21.97 -0.39
C ALA A 36 -8.93 -21.31 -0.42
N PRO A 37 -9.91 -21.89 -1.15
CA PRO A 37 -11.28 -21.40 -1.13
C PRO A 37 -11.86 -21.34 0.29
N ALA A 38 -12.39 -20.19 0.70
CA ALA A 38 -12.95 -19.98 2.04
C ALA A 38 -14.43 -19.58 1.99
N VAL A 39 -15.09 -19.65 3.16
CA VAL A 39 -16.48 -19.23 3.32
C VAL A 39 -16.53 -17.70 3.21
N GLY A 40 -17.29 -17.20 2.23
CA GLY A 40 -17.54 -15.76 2.04
C GLY A 40 -18.90 -15.32 2.61
N PRO A 41 -19.38 -14.11 2.27
CA PRO A 41 -18.89 -13.24 1.19
C PRO A 41 -17.72 -12.32 1.57
N ASP A 42 -17.38 -12.25 2.86
CA ASP A 42 -16.42 -11.27 3.38
C ASP A 42 -15.08 -11.92 3.71
N PHE A 43 -13.98 -11.27 3.32
CA PHE A 43 -12.63 -11.77 3.50
C PHE A 43 -11.77 -10.75 4.24
N PRO A 44 -11.08 -11.13 5.34
CA PRO A 44 -10.20 -10.21 6.05
C PRO A 44 -8.88 -10.02 5.30
N LEU A 45 -8.38 -8.78 5.32
CA LEU A 45 -7.01 -8.45 4.96
C LEU A 45 -6.41 -7.60 6.07
N SER A 46 -5.24 -8.01 6.56
CA SER A 46 -4.40 -7.18 7.43
C SER A 46 -3.18 -6.71 6.65
N VAL A 47 -2.91 -5.40 6.67
CA VAL A 47 -1.70 -4.78 6.12
C VAL A 47 -0.89 -4.23 7.28
N THR A 48 0.35 -4.69 7.44
CA THR A 48 1.26 -4.26 8.51
C THR A 48 2.52 -3.63 7.92
N VAL A 49 2.77 -2.37 8.23
CA VAL A 49 4.03 -1.69 7.93
C VAL A 49 5.10 -2.19 8.91
N THR A 50 6.18 -2.76 8.38
CA THR A 50 7.28 -3.34 9.16
C THR A 50 8.51 -2.43 9.20
N SER A 51 8.66 -1.52 8.24
CA SER A 51 9.65 -0.44 8.27
C SER A 51 9.29 0.65 9.28
N THR A 52 10.20 1.63 9.45
CA THR A 52 9.85 2.91 10.08
C THR A 52 8.69 3.56 9.35
N MET A 53 7.67 4.01 10.09
CA MET A 53 6.51 4.69 9.53
C MET A 53 6.94 6.06 8.97
N PRO A 54 6.59 6.40 7.71
CA PRO A 54 6.78 7.75 7.19
C PRO A 54 6.15 8.81 8.10
N PRO A 55 6.74 10.01 8.21
CA PRO A 55 6.25 11.05 9.13
C PRO A 55 4.82 11.49 8.81
N GLN A 56 4.43 11.50 7.53
CA GLN A 56 3.09 11.82 7.06
C GLN A 56 2.17 10.58 6.95
N GLY A 57 2.66 9.41 7.38
CA GLY A 57 1.97 8.13 7.25
C GLY A 57 2.00 7.57 5.81
N VAL A 58 1.15 6.58 5.60
CA VAL A 58 1.04 5.86 4.33
C VAL A 58 -0.38 5.95 3.77
N LYS A 59 -0.48 5.89 2.45
CA LYS A 59 -1.71 5.66 1.70
C LYS A 59 -1.76 4.18 1.29
N ILE A 60 -2.78 3.47 1.76
CA ILE A 60 -3.06 2.07 1.43
C ILE A 60 -4.26 2.04 0.48
N GLU A 61 -4.07 1.46 -0.69
CA GLU A 61 -5.09 1.25 -1.71
C GLU A 61 -5.31 -0.25 -1.89
N VAL A 62 -6.54 -0.70 -1.70
CA VAL A 62 -6.94 -2.10 -1.85
C VAL A 62 -7.99 -2.19 -2.94
N SER A 63 -7.83 -3.15 -3.85
CA SER A 63 -8.76 -3.38 -4.95
C SER A 63 -8.95 -4.87 -5.18
N ALA A 64 -10.21 -5.32 -5.24
CA ALA A 64 -10.56 -6.70 -5.52
C ALA A 64 -11.39 -6.79 -6.80
N ARG A 65 -11.01 -7.71 -7.67
CA ARG A 65 -11.73 -8.03 -8.92
C ARG A 65 -11.71 -9.53 -9.17
N THR A 66 -12.57 -10.03 -10.06
CA THR A 66 -12.40 -11.40 -10.57
C THR A 66 -11.09 -11.49 -11.35
N ASP A 67 -10.42 -12.65 -11.34
CA ASP A 67 -9.15 -12.87 -12.06
C ASP A 67 -9.38 -13.08 -13.57
N VAL A 68 -10.32 -12.33 -14.14
CA VAL A 68 -10.60 -12.25 -15.57
C VAL A 68 -10.03 -10.93 -16.07
N SER A 69 -9.26 -10.98 -17.15
CA SER A 69 -8.69 -9.77 -17.75
C SER A 69 -9.78 -8.75 -18.09
N GLY A 70 -9.56 -7.48 -17.74
CA GLY A 70 -10.52 -6.40 -17.97
C GLY A 70 -11.71 -6.34 -17.01
N SER A 71 -11.80 -7.25 -16.03
CA SER A 71 -12.88 -7.20 -15.03
C SER A 71 -12.77 -5.97 -14.14
N ALA A 72 -13.91 -5.31 -13.91
CA ALA A 72 -14.03 -4.18 -13.00
C ALA A 72 -13.88 -4.66 -11.55
N PRO A 73 -13.30 -3.84 -10.66
CA PRO A 73 -13.24 -4.18 -9.25
C PRO A 73 -14.65 -4.14 -8.64
N PHE A 74 -14.98 -5.19 -7.89
CA PHE A 74 -16.21 -5.25 -7.08
C PHE A 74 -16.01 -4.63 -5.70
N TYR A 75 -14.75 -4.41 -5.29
CA TYR A 75 -14.38 -3.76 -4.05
C TYR A 75 -13.17 -2.87 -4.28
N THR A 76 -13.23 -1.64 -3.76
CA THR A 76 -12.09 -0.72 -3.65
C THR A 76 -12.16 0.01 -2.32
N GLU A 77 -11.02 0.16 -1.66
CA GLU A 77 -10.91 0.98 -0.46
C GLU A 77 -9.56 1.68 -0.41
N VAL A 78 -9.56 2.94 0.04
CA VAL A 78 -8.36 3.75 0.20
C VAL A 78 -8.32 4.29 1.62
N LYS A 79 -7.20 4.13 2.32
CA LYS A 79 -6.97 4.67 3.66
C LYS A 79 -5.65 5.41 3.72
N ASN A 80 -5.66 6.60 4.30
CA ASN A 80 -4.46 7.27 4.78
C ASN A 80 -4.33 7.00 6.28
N THR A 81 -3.15 6.60 6.73
CA THR A 81 -2.96 6.16 8.12
C THR A 81 -1.50 6.26 8.54
N SER A 82 -1.27 6.58 9.81
CA SER A 82 0.03 6.44 10.48
C SER A 82 0.04 5.25 11.44
N THR A 83 -0.99 4.39 11.38
CA THR A 83 -1.10 3.18 12.21
C THR A 83 -0.31 2.05 11.57
N LYS A 84 0.47 1.34 12.40
CA LYS A 84 1.34 0.24 11.94
C LYS A 84 0.57 -0.88 11.25
N THR A 85 -0.58 -1.27 11.79
CA THR A 85 -1.44 -2.31 11.22
C THR A 85 -2.79 -1.72 10.86
N THR A 86 -3.22 -1.97 9.63
CA THR A 86 -4.50 -1.52 9.10
C THR A 86 -5.27 -2.71 8.56
N ASN A 87 -6.50 -2.86 9.04
CA ASN A 87 -7.39 -3.96 8.65
C ASN A 87 -8.40 -3.50 7.59
N PHE A 88 -8.75 -4.43 6.71
CA PHE A 88 -9.74 -4.31 5.66
C PHE A 88 -10.66 -5.53 5.70
N THR A 89 -11.91 -5.32 5.31
CA THR A 89 -12.88 -6.39 5.12
C THR A 89 -13.35 -6.31 3.68
N ILE A 90 -12.87 -7.22 2.86
CA ILE A 90 -13.19 -7.28 1.43
C ILE A 90 -14.58 -7.89 1.31
N THR A 91 -15.57 -7.10 0.93
CA THR A 91 -16.96 -7.53 0.83
C THR A 91 -17.34 -7.83 -0.61
N ASN A 92 -18.53 -8.41 -0.80
CA ASN A 92 -19.14 -8.67 -2.11
C ASN A 92 -18.31 -9.60 -3.01
N THR A 93 -17.52 -10.51 -2.44
CA THR A 93 -16.76 -11.48 -3.23
C THR A 93 -17.71 -12.45 -3.97
N PRO A 94 -17.63 -12.50 -5.31
CA PRO A 94 -18.44 -13.42 -6.11
C PRO A 94 -18.13 -14.89 -5.80
N GLN A 95 -19.16 -15.75 -5.80
CA GLN A 95 -19.00 -17.19 -5.56
C GLN A 95 -18.49 -17.91 -6.82
N GLY A 96 -17.68 -18.96 -6.63
CA GLY A 96 -17.34 -19.90 -7.70
C GLY A 96 -16.32 -19.37 -8.73
N THR A 97 -15.66 -18.25 -8.44
CA THR A 97 -14.62 -17.68 -9.31
C THR A 97 -13.40 -17.27 -8.50
N SER A 98 -12.22 -17.36 -9.13
CA SER A 98 -10.99 -16.83 -8.57
C SER A 98 -11.01 -15.30 -8.62
N CYS A 99 -10.66 -14.67 -7.51
CA CYS A 99 -10.59 -13.23 -7.36
C CYS A 99 -9.15 -12.83 -7.06
N ARG A 100 -8.73 -11.69 -7.61
CA ARG A 100 -7.44 -11.07 -7.34
C ARG A 100 -7.64 -9.88 -6.42
N LEU A 101 -6.96 -9.90 -5.29
CA LEU A 101 -6.81 -8.73 -4.43
C LEU A 101 -5.46 -8.07 -4.69
N THR A 102 -5.46 -6.80 -5.05
CA THR A 102 -4.26 -5.97 -5.20
C THR A 102 -4.16 -5.02 -4.02
N VAL A 103 -2.99 -4.92 -3.42
CA VAL A 103 -2.66 -3.98 -2.35
C VAL A 103 -1.51 -3.11 -2.82
N THR A 104 -1.68 -1.80 -2.75
CA THR A 104 -0.65 -0.80 -3.02
C THR A 104 -0.51 0.09 -1.80
N VAL A 105 0.70 0.20 -1.26
CA VAL A 105 1.02 1.07 -0.12
C VAL A 105 2.08 2.05 -0.56
N SER A 106 1.81 3.33 -0.39
CA SER A 106 2.72 4.43 -0.74
C SER A 106 2.93 5.35 0.46
N SER A 107 4.14 5.89 0.62
CA SER A 107 4.36 6.99 1.58
C SER A 107 3.61 8.24 1.13
N VAL A 108 2.96 8.92 2.06
CA VAL A 108 2.28 10.20 1.78
C VAL A 108 3.31 11.31 1.52
N SER A 109 4.42 11.31 2.26
CA SER A 109 5.50 12.31 2.11
C SER A 109 6.40 12.05 0.90
N LYS A 110 6.53 10.79 0.46
CA LYS A 110 7.38 10.38 -0.65
C LYS A 110 6.67 9.33 -1.52
N PRO A 111 5.79 9.74 -2.45
CA PRO A 111 4.97 8.80 -3.23
C PRO A 111 5.77 7.82 -4.10
N SER A 112 7.04 8.11 -4.41
CA SER A 112 7.94 7.17 -5.09
C SER A 112 8.34 5.97 -4.21
N ASN A 113 8.21 6.07 -2.88
CA ASN A 113 8.36 4.98 -1.94
C ASN A 113 7.04 4.19 -1.87
N THR A 114 6.89 3.25 -2.81
CA THR A 114 5.67 2.46 -3.00
C THR A 114 5.98 0.97 -3.02
N VAL A 115 5.15 0.18 -2.34
CA VAL A 115 5.12 -1.28 -2.40
C VAL A 115 3.77 -1.72 -2.95
N SER A 116 3.77 -2.62 -3.93
CA SER A 116 2.54 -3.20 -4.47
C SER A 116 2.67 -4.71 -4.59
N GLY A 117 1.57 -5.41 -4.38
CA GLY A 117 1.49 -6.85 -4.56
C GLY A 117 0.05 -7.32 -4.66
N PHE A 118 -0.13 -8.60 -4.94
CA PHE A 118 -1.45 -9.21 -5.02
C PHE A 118 -1.45 -10.62 -4.44
N TYR A 119 -2.64 -11.15 -4.15
CA TYR A 119 -2.88 -12.58 -3.95
C TYR A 119 -4.21 -12.98 -4.60
N LEU A 120 -4.39 -14.28 -4.82
CA LEU A 120 -5.61 -14.88 -5.35
C LEU A 120 -6.39 -15.55 -4.22
N TYR A 121 -7.71 -15.43 -4.26
CA TYR A 121 -8.62 -16.02 -3.30
C TYR A 121 -9.95 -16.34 -3.97
N SER A 122 -10.79 -17.16 -3.32
CA SER A 122 -12.12 -17.46 -3.87
C SER A 122 -13.11 -17.78 -2.75
N ARG A 123 -14.38 -17.47 -3.04
CA ARG A 123 -15.51 -17.90 -2.22
C ARG A 123 -15.98 -19.27 -2.68
N LYS A 124 -16.00 -20.21 -1.73
CA LYS A 124 -16.67 -21.51 -1.89
C LYS A 124 -18.18 -21.39 -1.65
#